data_AF-A0A5C6ATR5-F1
#
_entry.id   AF-A0A5C6ATR5-F1
#
_cell.length_a   1.000
_cell.length_b   1.000
_cell.length_c   1.000
_cell.angle_alpha   90.00
_cell.angle_beta   90.00
_cell.angle_gamma   90.00
#
_symmetry.space_group_name_H-M   'P 1'
#
loop_
_entity.id
_entity.type
_entity.pdbx_description
1 polymer ?
#
loop_
_entity_poly.entity_id
_entity_poly.type
_entity_poly.pdbx_seq_one_letter_code
_entity_poly.pdbx_strand_id
1 'polypeptide(L)'
;MREELDETIELLRQQLAAADDMDAAEAEELRQSLEGISSTLDHHEVNSATLAERLQQQADAFQESHPVLTQTVGRLADMLAQMGI
;
A
#
# COMPACT_ATOMS: atom_id res chain seq x y z
N MET A 1 -12.49 -9.98 0.89
CA MET A 1 -11.30 -10.00 0.01
C MET A 1 -11.16 -8.76 -0.85
N ARG A 2 -11.92 -8.54 -1.94
CA ARG A 2 -11.77 -7.30 -2.72
C ARG A 2 -12.16 -6.04 -1.91
N GLU A 3 -13.29 -6.11 -1.20
CA GLU A 3 -13.76 -5.02 -0.33
C GLU A 3 -12.78 -4.70 0.82
N GLU A 4 -12.25 -5.73 1.50
CA GLU A 4 -11.26 -5.54 2.58
C GLU A 4 -9.95 -4.93 2.09
N LEU A 5 -9.56 -5.23 0.85
CA LEU A 5 -8.38 -4.64 0.24
C LEU A 5 -8.61 -3.16 -0.06
N ASP A 6 -9.76 -2.82 -0.64
CA ASP A 6 -10.18 -1.44 -0.87
C ASP A 6 -10.24 -0.65 0.45
N GLU A 7 -10.86 -1.22 1.49
CA GLU A 7 -10.90 -0.62 2.83
C GLU A 7 -9.50 -0.36 3.38
N THR A 8 -8.56 -1.27 3.16
CA THR A 8 -7.18 -1.11 3.64
C THR A 8 -6.41 -0.05 2.83
N ILE A 9 -6.64 0.02 1.52
CA ILE A 9 -6.09 1.08 0.66
C ILE A 9 -6.63 2.45 1.10
N GLU A 10 -7.93 2.56 1.37
CA GLU A 10 -8.55 3.78 1.88
C GLU A 10 -8.00 4.17 3.25
N LEU A 11 -7.84 3.20 4.16
CA LEU A 11 -7.25 3.42 5.48
C LEU A 11 -5.83 3.96 5.37
N LEU A 12 -5.04 3.43 4.44
CA LEU A 12 -3.66 3.86 4.20
C LEU A 12 -3.62 5.27 3.60
N ARG A 13 -4.52 5.58 2.65
CA ARG A 13 -4.67 6.92 2.08
C ARG A 13 -5.06 7.96 3.14
N GLN A 14 -5.93 7.62 4.08
CA GLN A 14 -6.29 8.49 5.19
C GLN A 14 -5.11 8.70 6.15
N GLN A 15 -4.34 7.66 6.44
CA GLN A 15 -3.15 7.77 7.28
C GLN A 15 -2.06 8.63 6.64
N LEU A 16 -1.84 8.51 5.33
CA LEU A 16 -0.96 9.42 4.59
C LEU A 16 -1.43 10.87 4.67
N ALA A 17 -2.73 11.11 4.51
CA ALA A 17 -3.29 12.45 4.59
C ALA A 17 -3.19 13.06 6.00
N ALA A 18 -3.13 12.22 7.03
CA ALA A 18 -2.94 12.61 8.42
C ALA A 18 -1.47 12.66 8.86
N ALA A 19 -0.56 12.06 8.09
CA ALA A 19 0.88 12.10 8.32
C ALA A 19 1.44 13.45 7.83
N ASP A 20 1.21 14.50 8.63
CA ASP A 20 1.69 15.87 8.37
C ASP A 20 3.24 15.97 8.41
N ASP A 21 3.91 14.97 9.00
CA ASP A 21 5.38 14.88 9.14
C ASP A 21 6.05 14.10 7.97
N MET A 22 5.27 13.59 7.01
CA MET A 22 5.82 12.88 5.85
C MET A 22 6.29 13.84 4.76
N ASP A 23 7.44 13.56 4.16
CA ASP A 23 7.91 14.29 3.00
C ASP A 23 6.92 14.16 1.84
N ALA A 24 6.61 15.28 1.19
CA ALA A 24 5.65 15.32 0.10
C ALA A 24 6.02 14.39 -1.07
N ALA A 25 7.32 14.17 -1.29
CA ALA A 25 7.82 13.22 -2.29
C ALA A 25 7.50 11.77 -1.91
N GLU A 26 7.72 11.40 -0.64
CA GLU A 26 7.45 10.06 -0.12
C GLU A 26 5.95 9.77 -0.08
N ALA A 27 5.15 10.76 0.29
CA ALA A 27 3.70 10.69 0.25
C ALA A 27 3.16 10.47 -1.17
N GLU A 28 3.76 11.14 -2.16
CA GLU A 28 3.36 10.99 -3.56
C GLU A 28 3.77 9.63 -4.14
N GLU A 29 4.97 9.13 -3.81
CA GLU A 29 5.38 7.78 -4.21
C GLU A 29 4.44 6.71 -3.66
N LEU A 30 4.05 6.80 -2.38
CA LEU A 30 3.10 5.85 -1.80
C LEU A 30 1.72 5.95 -2.47
N ARG A 31 1.25 7.17 -2.75
CA ARG A 31 -0.02 7.39 -3.47
C ARG A 31 0.00 6.77 -4.86
N GLN A 32 1.08 6.96 -5.62
CA GLN A 32 1.23 6.37 -6.95
C GLN A 32 1.27 4.85 -6.89
N SER A 33 1.96 4.27 -5.91
CA SER A 33 1.97 2.82 -5.70
C SER A 33 0.56 2.28 -5.40
N LEU A 34 -0.20 2.97 -4.54
CA LEU A 34 -1.58 2.58 -4.20
C LEU A 34 -2.55 2.69 -5.38
N GLU A 35 -2.44 3.76 -6.15
CA GLU A 35 -3.27 3.96 -7.34
C GLU A 35 -2.91 2.95 -8.44
N GLY A 36 -1.62 2.63 -8.57
CA GLY A 36 -1.14 1.53 -9.40
C GLY A 36 -1.76 0.19 -8.98
N ILE A 37 -1.82 -0.12 -7.69
CA ILE A 37 -2.47 -1.34 -7.17
C ILE A 37 -3.95 -1.39 -7.52
N SER A 38 -4.70 -0.31 -7.23
CA SER A 38 -6.13 -0.21 -7.53
C SER A 38 -6.42 -0.38 -9.02
N SER A 39 -5.68 0.31 -9.88
CA SER A 39 -5.84 0.21 -11.34
C SER A 39 -5.44 -1.17 -11.87
N THR A 40 -4.45 -1.81 -11.24
CA THR A 40 -3.93 -3.11 -11.67
C THR A 40 -4.84 -4.26 -11.22
N LEU A 41 -5.49 -4.15 -10.07
CA LEU A 41 -6.51 -5.11 -9.61
C LEU A 41 -7.74 -5.18 -10.52
N ASP A 42 -8.00 -4.14 -11.32
CA ASP A 42 -9.07 -4.15 -12.31
C ASP A 42 -8.66 -4.89 -13.60
N HIS A 43 -7.35 -4.93 -13.88
CA HIS A 43 -6.74 -5.70 -14.96
C HIS A 43 -6.24 -7.06 -14.45
N HIS A 44 -7.11 -8.07 -14.54
CA HIS A 44 -7.02 -9.47 -14.09
C HIS A 44 -5.73 -10.29 -14.35
N GLU A 45 -4.64 -9.72 -14.88
CA GLU A 45 -3.44 -10.42 -15.39
C GLU A 45 -2.08 -9.89 -14.90
N VAL A 46 -2.02 -9.10 -13.84
CA VAL A 46 -0.73 -8.53 -13.39
C VAL A 46 -0.33 -9.04 -12.02
N ASN A 47 0.97 -9.33 -11.86
CA ASN A 47 1.62 -9.86 -10.66
C ASN A 47 1.36 -9.00 -9.42
N SER A 48 0.25 -9.22 -8.74
CA SER A 48 -0.08 -8.64 -7.42
C SER A 48 1.05 -8.83 -6.41
N ALA A 49 1.82 -9.92 -6.53
CA ALA A 49 3.02 -10.20 -5.75
C ALA A 49 4.11 -9.13 -5.91
N THR A 50 4.43 -8.71 -7.14
CA THR A 50 5.46 -7.69 -7.40
C THR A 50 5.05 -6.32 -6.87
N LEU A 51 3.75 -6.02 -6.89
CA LEU A 51 3.20 -4.80 -6.30
C LEU A 51 3.24 -4.84 -4.77
N ALA A 52 2.89 -5.98 -4.18
CA ALA A 52 3.01 -6.20 -2.73
C ALA A 52 4.46 -6.02 -2.26
N GLU A 53 5.43 -6.61 -2.97
CA GLU A 53 6.86 -6.46 -2.66
C GLU A 53 7.32 -5.00 -2.72
N ARG A 54 6.91 -4.24 -3.75
CA ARG A 54 7.23 -2.81 -3.85
C ARG A 54 6.65 -2.01 -2.70
N LEU A 55 5.40 -2.27 -2.34
CA LEU A 55 4.74 -1.58 -1.24
C LEU A 55 5.42 -1.88 0.09
N GLN A 56 5.82 -3.14 0.28
CA GLN A 56 6.50 -3.60 1.48
C GLN A 56 7.91 -3.01 1.60
N GLN A 57 8.66 -2.91 0.50
CA GLN A 57 9.96 -2.22 0.45
C GLN A 57 9.83 -0.74 0.81
N GLN A 58 8.79 -0.07 0.30
CA GLN A 58 8.51 1.32 0.66
C GLN A 58 8.14 1.43 2.16
N ALA A 59 7.28 0.57 2.67
CA ALA A 59 6.90 0.56 4.09
C ALA A 59 8.05 0.29 5.06
N ASP A 60 9.07 -0.46 4.63
CA ASP A 60 10.30 -0.70 5.41
C ASP A 60 11.08 0.61 5.61
N ALA A 61 11.12 1.48 4.59
CA ALA A 61 11.71 2.81 4.69
C ALA A 61 10.97 3.72 5.68
N PHE A 62 9.66 3.52 5.85
CA PHE A 62 8.83 4.29 6.78
C PHE A 62 8.70 3.65 8.16
N GLN A 63 9.28 2.48 8.40
CA GLN A 63 9.12 1.73 9.66
C GLN A 63 9.58 2.54 10.88
N GLU A 64 10.64 3.34 10.74
CA GLU A 64 11.19 4.15 11.84
C GLU A 64 10.34 5.39 12.13
N SER A 65 9.75 6.01 11.10
CA SER A 65 9.01 7.27 11.23
C SER A 65 7.51 7.07 11.45
N HIS A 66 6.91 6.03 10.86
CA HIS A 66 5.46 5.84 10.84
C HIS A 66 5.04 4.36 11.00
N PRO A 67 5.16 3.79 12.21
CA PRO A 67 4.87 2.38 12.48
C PRO A 67 3.42 1.96 12.18
N VAL A 68 2.46 2.89 12.28
CA VAL A 68 1.04 2.63 11.98
C VAL A 68 0.81 2.46 10.47
N LEU A 69 1.49 3.26 9.65
CA LEU A 69 1.48 3.15 8.19
C LEU A 69 2.11 1.82 7.76
N THR A 70 3.28 1.48 8.29
CA THR A 70 3.96 0.20 8.00
C THR A 70 3.10 -1.01 8.36
N GLN A 71 2.37 -0.98 9.48
CA GLN A 71 1.47 -2.06 9.85
C GLN A 71 0.30 -2.23 8.88
N THR A 72 -0.23 -1.11 8.37
CA THR A 72 -1.34 -1.10 7.39
C THR A 72 -0.85 -1.56 6.01
N VAL A 73 0.35 -1.13 5.59
CA VAL A 73 0.99 -1.61 4.34
C VAL A 73 1.30 -3.10 4.41
N GLY A 74 1.84 -3.58 5.53
CA GLY A 74 2.14 -5.01 5.72
C GLY A 74 0.89 -5.87 5.60
N ARG A 75 -0.23 -5.42 6.18
CA ARG A 75 -1.53 -6.09 6.01
C ARG A 75 -1.99 -6.08 4.55
N LEU A 76 -1.83 -4.95 3.85
CA LEU A 76 -2.17 -4.82 2.44
C LEU A 76 -1.34 -5.75 1.56
N ALA A 77 -0.03 -5.84 1.79
CA ALA A 77 0.88 -6.72 1.10
C ALA A 77 0.52 -8.21 1.33
N ASP A 78 0.16 -8.58 2.56
CA ASP A 78 -0.27 -9.94 2.91
C ASP A 78 -1.56 -10.33 2.19
N MET A 79 -2.55 -9.43 2.13
CA MET A 79 -3.79 -9.65 1.38
C MET A 79 -3.56 -9.75 -0.14
N LEU A 80 -2.65 -8.93 -0.68
CA LEU A 80 -2.24 -9.01 -2.09
C LEU A 80 -1.53 -10.34 -2.40
N ALA A 81 -0.65 -10.80 -1.51
CA ALA A 81 0.02 -12.09 -1.62
C ALA A 81 -0.96 -13.27 -1.56
N GLN A 82 -1.94 -13.21 -0.65
CA GLN A 82 -2.98 -14.23 -0.52
C GLN A 82 -3.86 -14.36 -1.77
N MET A 83 -4.09 -13.27 -2.51
CA MET A 83 -4.84 -13.29 -3.77
C MET A 83 -4.00 -13.66 -4.99
N GLY A 84 -2.67 -13.60 -4.87
CA GLY A 84 -1.73 -13.64 -5.99
C GLY A 84 -0.94 -14.93 -6.20
N ILE A 85 -1.17 -15.99 -5.39
CA ILE A 85 -0.33 -17.21 -5.17
C ILE A 85 1.08 -16.96 -4.62
#